data_AF-A0A541BX16-F1
#
_entry.id   AF-A0A541BX16-F1
#
_cell.length_a   1.000
_cell.length_b   1.000
_cell.length_c   1.000
_cell.angle_alpha   90.00
_cell.angle_beta   90.00
_cell.angle_gamma   90.00
#
_symmetry.space_group_name_H-M   'P 1'
#
loop_
_entity.id
_entity.type
_entity.pdbx_description
1 polymer ?
#
loop_
_entity_poly.entity_id
_entity_poly.type
_entity_poly.pdbx_seq_one_letter_code
_entity_poly.pdbx_strand_id
1 'polypeptide(L)'
;MRRLRRLAAALAVLMLTAPAARGEDMVVRIEERAFRAGAGRITFGEVPLRTENPVYPPSRYGGGPDSPTVRFGGHFRGRRLGTRTECPQGVRPSGCLAGSPTAPLALDPAAPPVRTLPNVGVPGSDSPELGGTPTWNGPIAVLFDRDLAAVGLQGGYFDAPRGVAVTVYDRQGRVLGRTVNRGTGFEFMGLATRDLAPRIAGLEFHLVGPEPAGFGIDNLRFG
;
A
#
# COMPACT_ATOMS: atom_id res chain seq x y z
N MET A 1 -41.61 -63.12 -25.90
CA MET A 1 -40.21 -62.71 -25.61
C MET A 1 -40.22 -61.31 -25.02
N ARG A 2 -39.73 -61.16 -23.78
CA ARG A 2 -39.69 -59.91 -22.99
C ARG A 2 -38.71 -58.91 -23.62
N ARG A 3 -39.06 -57.62 -23.73
CA ARG A 3 -38.08 -56.54 -23.94
C ARG A 3 -38.16 -55.52 -22.80
N LEU A 4 -37.02 -55.39 -22.12
CA LEU A 4 -36.76 -54.61 -20.92
C LEU A 4 -36.85 -53.11 -21.18
N ARG A 5 -37.46 -52.41 -20.22
CA ARG A 5 -37.36 -50.96 -19.97
C ARG A 5 -35.90 -50.60 -19.62
N ARG A 6 -35.38 -49.49 -20.14
CA ARG A 6 -34.19 -48.81 -19.59
C ARG A 6 -34.56 -47.34 -19.35
N LEU A 7 -34.78 -47.00 -18.09
CA LEU A 7 -34.87 -45.63 -17.59
C LEU A 7 -33.42 -45.12 -17.41
N ALA A 8 -33.05 -44.07 -18.13
CA ALA A 8 -31.80 -43.36 -17.91
C ALA A 8 -32.04 -42.28 -16.85
N ALA A 9 -31.41 -42.41 -15.68
CA ALA A 9 -31.40 -41.38 -14.65
C ALA A 9 -30.31 -40.35 -15.00
N ALA A 10 -30.72 -39.11 -15.26
CA ALA A 10 -29.81 -37.99 -15.42
C ALA A 10 -29.38 -37.49 -14.02
N LEU A 11 -28.11 -37.70 -13.68
CA LEU A 11 -27.50 -37.16 -12.45
C LEU A 11 -27.14 -35.69 -12.69
N ALA A 12 -27.91 -34.76 -12.14
CA ALA A 12 -27.55 -33.35 -12.14
C ALA A 12 -26.49 -33.10 -11.06
N VAL A 13 -25.25 -32.85 -11.46
CA VAL A 13 -24.17 -32.40 -10.56
C VAL A 13 -24.39 -30.92 -10.30
N LEU A 14 -24.97 -30.60 -9.14
CA LEU A 14 -25.04 -29.23 -8.61
C LEU A 14 -23.64 -28.87 -8.09
N MET A 15 -22.83 -28.17 -8.87
CA MET A 15 -21.59 -27.57 -8.36
C MET A 15 -21.97 -26.42 -7.41
N LEU A 16 -21.88 -26.66 -6.10
CA LEU A 16 -21.86 -25.59 -5.11
C LEU A 16 -20.55 -24.81 -5.28
N THR A 17 -20.62 -23.67 -5.97
CA THR A 17 -19.56 -22.66 -5.89
C THR A 17 -19.61 -22.04 -4.49
N ALA A 18 -18.73 -22.48 -3.60
CA ALA A 18 -18.51 -21.80 -2.33
C ALA A 18 -18.07 -20.35 -2.62
N PRO A 19 -18.67 -19.33 -1.99
CA PRO A 19 -18.16 -17.97 -2.09
C PRO A 19 -16.76 -17.94 -1.46
N ALA A 20 -15.77 -17.50 -2.23
CA ALA A 20 -14.44 -17.24 -1.70
C ALA A 20 -14.56 -16.19 -0.58
N ALA A 21 -14.12 -16.55 0.63
CA ALA A 21 -14.05 -15.62 1.75
C ALA A 21 -13.22 -14.40 1.33
N ARG A 22 -13.82 -13.21 1.40
CA ARG A 22 -13.14 -11.94 1.13
C ARG A 22 -12.09 -11.72 2.23
N GLY A 23 -10.80 -11.84 1.87
CA GLY A 23 -9.66 -11.74 2.78
C GLY A 23 -9.30 -10.31 3.19
N GLU A 24 -10.27 -9.47 3.58
CA GLU A 24 -10.01 -8.07 3.97
C GLU A 24 -9.37 -7.91 5.37
N ASP A 25 -8.94 -9.00 5.99
CA ASP A 25 -8.43 -9.01 7.35
C ASP A 25 -7.18 -9.90 7.48
N MET A 26 -6.38 -9.96 6.42
CA MET A 26 -5.15 -10.77 6.40
C MET A 26 -3.96 -10.01 7.00
N VAL A 27 -4.03 -8.68 7.06
CA VAL A 27 -2.95 -7.84 7.58
C VAL A 27 -3.36 -7.21 8.90
N VAL A 28 -2.47 -7.27 9.89
CA VAL A 28 -2.58 -6.61 11.18
C VAL A 28 -1.60 -5.46 11.29
N ARG A 29 -1.99 -4.44 12.03
CA ARG A 29 -1.08 -3.36 12.41
C ARG A 29 -0.17 -3.82 13.55
N ILE A 30 1.11 -3.50 13.45
CA ILE A 30 2.13 -3.84 14.45
C ILE A 30 2.75 -2.54 15.00
N GLU A 31 2.94 -2.51 16.31
CA GLU A 31 3.62 -1.42 17.02
C GLU A 31 5.14 -1.48 16.77
N GLU A 32 5.84 -0.34 16.73
CA GLU A 32 7.26 -0.29 16.34
C GLU A 32 8.14 -1.25 17.15
N ARG A 33 7.95 -1.31 18.48
CA ARG A 33 8.68 -2.20 19.37
C ARG A 33 8.52 -3.70 19.06
N ALA A 34 7.46 -4.08 18.35
CA ALA A 34 7.18 -5.45 17.94
C ALA A 34 7.61 -5.73 16.49
N PHE A 35 8.02 -4.69 15.75
CA PHE A 35 8.51 -4.83 14.39
C PHE A 35 10.00 -5.20 14.37
N ARG A 36 10.31 -6.43 13.93
CA ARG A 36 11.69 -6.89 13.74
C ARG A 36 12.10 -6.66 12.29
N ALA A 37 12.72 -5.53 12.02
CA ALA A 37 13.24 -5.24 10.70
C ALA A 37 14.42 -6.17 10.36
N GLY A 38 14.45 -6.67 9.14
CA GLY A 38 15.65 -7.20 8.51
C GLY A 38 16.67 -6.09 8.22
N ALA A 39 17.73 -6.45 7.49
CA ALA A 39 18.73 -5.48 7.07
C ALA A 39 18.14 -4.47 6.08
N GLY A 40 18.59 -3.21 6.21
CA GLY A 40 18.31 -2.13 5.29
C GLY A 40 17.11 -1.26 5.66
N ARG A 41 17.19 0.01 5.27
CA ARG A 41 16.16 1.03 5.54
C ARG A 41 16.22 2.09 4.45
N ILE A 42 15.08 2.40 3.83
CA ILE A 42 14.98 3.51 2.89
C ILE A 42 14.63 4.77 3.66
N THR A 43 15.53 5.76 3.63
CA THR A 43 15.35 7.09 4.25
C THR A 43 15.24 8.22 3.22
N PHE A 44 15.04 7.86 1.95
CA PHE A 44 14.98 8.72 0.77
C PHE A 44 16.19 9.65 0.52
N GLY A 45 17.21 9.62 1.38
CA GLY A 45 18.49 10.32 1.23
C GLY A 45 19.48 9.61 0.31
N GLU A 46 19.16 8.40 -0.15
CA GLU A 46 20.03 7.60 -1.04
C GLU A 46 19.94 8.05 -2.51
N VAL A 47 19.06 9.00 -2.81
CA VAL A 47 18.91 9.62 -4.14
C VAL A 47 18.85 11.14 -4.00
N PRO A 48 19.15 11.92 -5.06
CA PRO A 48 19.00 13.36 -5.03
C PRO A 48 17.57 13.80 -4.67
N LEU A 49 17.45 14.95 -4.02
CA LEU A 49 16.13 15.58 -3.82
C LEU A 49 15.43 15.80 -5.16
N ARG A 50 14.10 15.74 -5.13
CA ARG A 50 13.18 15.86 -6.27
C ARG A 50 13.29 14.73 -7.29
N THR A 51 13.93 13.61 -6.94
CA THR A 51 13.89 12.40 -7.77
C THR A 51 12.43 11.95 -7.88
N GLU A 52 11.92 11.90 -9.11
CA GLU A 52 10.57 11.43 -9.39
C GLU A 52 10.54 9.90 -9.43
N ASN A 53 9.50 9.30 -8.84
CA ASN A 53 9.24 7.86 -8.87
C ASN A 53 10.50 7.00 -8.64
N PRO A 54 11.23 7.22 -7.53
CA PRO A 54 12.53 6.60 -7.33
C PRO A 54 12.43 5.07 -7.27
N VAL A 55 13.53 4.41 -7.59
CA VAL A 55 13.68 2.95 -7.51
C VAL A 55 14.86 2.62 -6.60
N TYR A 56 14.64 1.67 -5.70
CA TYR A 56 15.59 1.27 -4.67
C TYR A 56 15.88 -0.23 -4.78
N PRO A 57 16.95 -0.64 -5.47
CA PRO A 57 17.46 -1.99 -5.35
C PRO A 57 18.02 -2.21 -3.92
N PRO A 58 18.07 -3.46 -3.42
CA PRO A 58 18.59 -3.78 -2.07
C PRO A 58 19.91 -3.11 -1.71
N SER A 59 20.86 -3.11 -2.63
CA SER A 59 22.20 -2.51 -2.44
C SER A 59 22.17 -1.02 -2.13
N ARG A 60 21.11 -0.29 -2.50
CA ARG A 60 20.99 1.16 -2.27
C ARG A 60 20.63 1.48 -0.81
N TYR A 61 19.89 0.61 -0.14
CA TYR A 61 19.37 0.87 1.21
C TYR A 61 19.96 -0.09 2.26
N GLY A 62 21.02 -0.83 1.91
CA GLY A 62 21.68 -1.79 2.81
C GLY A 62 20.91 -3.10 3.00
N GLY A 63 20.01 -3.44 2.08
CA GLY A 63 19.29 -4.71 2.07
C GLY A 63 20.16 -5.88 1.63
N GLY A 64 19.83 -7.08 2.11
CA GLY A 64 20.48 -8.33 1.70
C GLY A 64 19.90 -8.91 0.40
N PRO A 65 20.38 -10.09 -0.05
CA PRO A 65 19.89 -10.77 -1.26
C PRO A 65 18.37 -11.05 -1.24
N ASP A 66 17.82 -11.22 -0.04
CA ASP A 66 16.40 -11.50 0.16
C ASP A 66 15.52 -10.25 0.26
N SER A 67 16.12 -9.06 0.29
CA SER A 67 15.37 -7.80 0.37
C SER A 67 14.77 -7.40 -0.99
N PRO A 68 13.64 -6.66 -1.02
CA PRO A 68 12.95 -6.32 -2.26
C PRO A 68 13.64 -5.19 -3.04
N THR A 69 13.48 -5.18 -4.36
CA THR A 69 13.53 -3.91 -5.10
C THR A 69 12.23 -3.16 -4.85
N VAL A 70 12.32 -1.92 -4.39
CA VAL A 70 11.16 -1.06 -4.12
C VAL A 70 11.02 -0.02 -5.22
N ARG A 71 9.81 0.10 -5.78
CA ARG A 71 9.45 1.10 -6.78
C ARG A 71 8.32 1.97 -6.26
N PHE A 72 8.39 3.27 -6.54
CA PHE A 72 7.42 4.23 -6.06
C PHE A 72 6.68 4.92 -7.21
N GLY A 73 5.42 5.29 -7.01
CA GLY A 73 4.59 6.02 -7.97
C GLY A 73 3.40 6.68 -7.28
N GLY A 74 2.57 7.42 -8.00
CA GLY A 74 1.38 8.08 -7.41
C GLY A 74 0.31 7.10 -6.98
N HIS A 75 -0.12 6.20 -7.87
CA HIS A 75 -1.11 5.17 -7.59
C HIS A 75 -0.92 3.95 -8.50
N PHE A 76 -1.58 2.83 -8.18
CA PHE A 76 -1.55 1.63 -9.02
C PHE A 76 -2.43 1.76 -10.28
N ARG A 77 -2.15 0.96 -11.32
CA ARG A 77 -3.01 0.87 -12.52
C ARG A 77 -4.42 0.41 -12.14
N GLY A 78 -5.44 1.02 -12.73
CA GLY A 78 -6.85 0.80 -12.37
C GLY A 78 -7.34 1.70 -11.23
N ARG A 79 -6.43 2.34 -10.52
CA ARG A 79 -6.72 3.44 -9.59
C ARG A 79 -6.67 4.76 -10.33
N ARG A 80 -7.37 5.75 -9.78
CA ARG A 80 -7.34 7.14 -10.25
C ARG A 80 -7.67 8.07 -9.10
N LEU A 81 -7.35 9.35 -9.26
CA LEU A 81 -7.87 10.37 -8.36
C LEU A 81 -9.40 10.35 -8.35
N GLY A 82 -9.96 10.45 -7.15
CA GLY A 82 -11.39 10.50 -6.96
C GLY A 82 -11.96 11.85 -7.41
N THR A 83 -13.24 11.85 -7.77
CA THR A 83 -14.01 13.07 -7.95
C THR A 83 -14.61 13.54 -6.62
N ARG A 84 -15.19 14.74 -6.58
CA ARG A 84 -15.79 15.28 -5.35
C ARG A 84 -16.91 14.40 -4.79
N THR A 85 -17.62 13.67 -5.65
CA THR A 85 -18.71 12.77 -5.25
C THR A 85 -18.22 11.39 -4.81
N GLU A 86 -16.99 11.02 -5.15
CA GLU A 86 -16.39 9.73 -4.76
C GLU A 86 -15.55 9.83 -3.49
N CYS A 87 -15.04 11.03 -3.19
CA CYS A 87 -14.24 11.26 -2.00
C CYS A 87 -15.11 11.57 -0.78
N PRO A 88 -14.72 11.10 0.43
CA PRO A 88 -15.42 11.45 1.65
C PRO A 88 -15.50 12.97 1.85
N GLN A 89 -16.54 13.41 2.56
CA GLN A 89 -16.74 14.83 2.84
C GLN A 89 -15.51 15.42 3.56
N GLY A 90 -15.06 16.58 3.11
CA GLY A 90 -13.88 17.26 3.65
C GLY A 90 -12.53 16.79 3.09
N VAL A 91 -12.51 15.69 2.32
CA VAL A 91 -11.29 15.21 1.67
C VAL A 91 -11.01 15.99 0.38
N ARG A 92 -9.75 16.35 0.15
CA ARG A 92 -9.31 16.93 -1.13
C ARG A 92 -9.29 15.84 -2.21
N PRO A 93 -10.01 16.01 -3.34
CA PRO A 93 -10.01 15.02 -4.42
C PRO A 93 -8.62 14.68 -4.98
N SER A 94 -7.67 15.62 -4.89
CA SER A 94 -6.28 15.44 -5.30
C SER A 94 -5.52 14.36 -4.53
N GLY A 95 -5.98 13.98 -3.34
CA GLY A 95 -5.33 12.99 -2.48
C GLY A 95 -6.18 11.75 -2.21
N CYS A 96 -7.42 11.72 -2.67
CA CYS A 96 -8.31 10.57 -2.51
C CYS A 96 -8.32 9.74 -3.80
N LEU A 97 -8.53 8.43 -3.65
CA LEU A 97 -8.47 7.48 -4.75
C LEU A 97 -9.80 6.74 -4.95
N ALA A 98 -10.13 6.53 -6.22
CA ALA A 98 -11.25 5.73 -6.69
C ALA A 98 -10.76 4.59 -7.62
N GLY A 99 -11.67 3.67 -7.97
CA GLY A 99 -11.35 2.47 -8.75
C GLY A 99 -10.72 1.36 -7.92
N SER A 100 -10.17 0.34 -8.58
CA SER A 100 -9.48 -0.79 -7.93
C SER A 100 -8.26 -1.17 -8.75
N PRO A 101 -7.17 -1.66 -8.15
CA PRO A 101 -6.00 -2.03 -8.93
C PRO A 101 -6.31 -3.16 -9.93
N THR A 102 -5.71 -3.09 -11.11
CA THR A 102 -5.74 -4.20 -12.09
C THR A 102 -4.76 -5.30 -11.69
N ALA A 103 -5.03 -6.53 -12.11
CA ALA A 103 -4.09 -7.65 -11.98
C ALA A 103 -3.21 -7.77 -13.25
N PRO A 104 -1.88 -8.01 -13.11
CA PRO A 104 -1.10 -7.98 -11.88
C PRO A 104 -0.92 -6.55 -11.34
N LEU A 105 -0.67 -6.42 -10.04
CA LEU A 105 -0.41 -5.14 -9.38
C LEU A 105 0.80 -4.45 -10.02
N ALA A 106 0.58 -3.26 -10.56
CA ALA A 106 1.59 -2.46 -11.24
C ALA A 106 1.36 -0.98 -10.99
N LEU A 107 2.44 -0.20 -10.94
CA LEU A 107 2.36 1.27 -10.87
C LEU A 107 1.79 1.80 -12.19
N ASP A 108 0.94 2.84 -12.10
CA ASP A 108 0.43 3.53 -13.28
C ASP A 108 1.45 4.57 -13.76
N PRO A 109 2.04 4.43 -14.97
CA PRO A 109 2.99 5.42 -15.48
C PRO A 109 2.35 6.77 -15.79
N ALA A 110 1.02 6.85 -15.89
CA ALA A 110 0.28 8.10 -16.09
C ALA A 110 -0.13 8.76 -14.76
N ALA A 111 0.10 8.12 -13.61
CA ALA A 111 -0.17 8.72 -12.31
C ALA A 111 0.71 9.97 -12.10
N PRO A 112 0.20 11.01 -11.41
CA PRO A 112 1.04 12.09 -10.93
C PRO A 112 2.23 11.54 -10.12
N PRO A 113 3.47 12.02 -10.35
CA PRO A 113 4.63 11.40 -9.75
C PRO A 113 4.69 11.64 -8.25
N VAL A 114 5.39 10.75 -7.55
CA VAL A 114 5.89 11.01 -6.19
C VAL A 114 7.31 11.54 -6.28
N ARG A 115 7.76 12.31 -5.29
CA ARG A 115 9.08 12.95 -5.30
C ARG A 115 9.75 12.85 -3.94
N THR A 116 11.07 12.69 -3.92
CA THR A 116 11.86 12.92 -2.70
C THR A 116 11.88 14.42 -2.41
N LEU A 117 11.56 14.80 -1.18
CA LEU A 117 11.39 16.19 -0.78
C LEU A 117 12.18 16.47 0.49
N PRO A 118 12.75 17.68 0.64
CA PRO A 118 13.40 18.06 1.89
C PRO A 118 12.33 18.16 2.97
N ASN A 119 12.52 17.45 4.08
CA ASN A 119 11.76 17.65 5.31
C ASN A 119 12.65 17.69 6.57
N VAL A 120 13.96 17.69 6.36
CA VAL A 120 14.96 17.78 7.43
C VAL A 120 14.75 19.06 8.24
N GLY A 121 14.69 18.91 9.56
CA GLY A 121 14.46 20.02 10.50
C GLY A 121 13.01 20.20 10.93
N VAL A 122 12.06 19.43 10.39
CA VAL A 122 10.75 19.26 11.01
C VAL A 122 10.91 18.32 12.22
N PRO A 123 10.40 18.66 13.42
CA PRO A 123 10.51 17.79 14.59
C PRO A 123 10.00 16.36 14.32
N GLY A 124 10.88 15.36 14.47
CA GLY A 124 10.58 13.96 14.16
C GLY A 124 10.91 13.51 12.74
N SER A 125 11.50 14.37 11.92
CA SER A 125 12.04 14.03 10.60
C SER A 125 13.56 14.26 10.55
N ASP A 126 14.31 13.17 10.39
CA ASP A 126 15.78 13.16 10.31
C ASP A 126 16.29 12.96 8.87
N SER A 127 15.39 12.82 7.90
CA SER A 127 15.69 12.50 6.51
C SER A 127 14.78 13.25 5.52
N PRO A 128 15.12 13.29 4.23
CA PRO A 128 14.13 13.57 3.19
C PRO A 128 12.95 12.60 3.27
N GLU A 129 11.79 13.02 2.78
CA GLU A 129 10.61 12.16 2.72
C GLU A 129 10.12 12.01 1.29
N LEU A 130 9.31 11.00 1.04
CA LEU A 130 8.60 10.86 -0.22
C LEU A 130 7.21 11.49 -0.10
N GLY A 131 6.90 12.44 -0.98
CA GLY A 131 5.59 13.07 -1.07
C GLY A 131 4.91 12.83 -2.42
N GLY A 132 3.59 12.78 -2.44
CA GLY A 132 2.79 12.71 -3.67
C GLY A 132 2.65 14.05 -4.39
N THR A 133 2.02 14.02 -5.57
CA THR A 133 1.64 15.21 -6.34
C THR A 133 0.11 15.41 -6.33
N PRO A 134 -0.42 16.59 -5.97
CA PRO A 134 0.27 17.80 -5.52
C PRO A 134 1.09 17.57 -4.24
N THR A 135 2.18 18.33 -4.05
CA THR A 135 3.13 18.15 -2.94
C THR A 135 2.40 17.91 -1.61
N TRP A 136 2.70 16.78 -0.97
CA TRP A 136 2.12 16.27 0.29
C TRP A 136 0.63 15.92 0.25
N ASN A 137 -0.10 16.28 -0.81
CA ASN A 137 -1.53 16.08 -0.94
C ASN A 137 -1.90 15.02 -1.98
N GLY A 138 -0.91 14.46 -2.66
CA GLY A 138 -1.08 13.39 -3.63
C GLY A 138 -0.95 12.00 -3.01
N PRO A 139 -1.58 10.98 -3.60
CA PRO A 139 -1.38 9.59 -3.18
C PRO A 139 0.06 9.11 -3.40
N ILE A 140 0.45 8.08 -2.66
CA ILE A 140 1.76 7.43 -2.77
C ILE A 140 1.55 5.92 -2.87
N ALA A 141 2.04 5.29 -3.93
CA ALA A 141 2.07 3.84 -4.12
C ALA A 141 3.49 3.31 -4.00
N VAL A 142 3.61 2.16 -3.32
CA VAL A 142 4.87 1.43 -3.09
C VAL A 142 4.69 0.02 -3.65
N LEU A 143 5.53 -0.37 -4.60
CA LEU A 143 5.52 -1.70 -5.22
C LEU A 143 6.81 -2.45 -4.89
N PHE A 144 6.67 -3.65 -4.35
CA PHE A 144 7.77 -4.57 -4.08
C PHE A 144 7.90 -5.56 -5.23
N ASP A 145 9.12 -5.91 -5.65
CA ASP A 145 9.34 -6.94 -6.69
C ASP A 145 9.13 -8.38 -6.20
N ARG A 146 9.05 -8.56 -4.88
CA ARG A 146 8.72 -9.81 -4.19
C ARG A 146 7.71 -9.55 -3.09
N ASP A 147 7.01 -10.59 -2.68
CA ASP A 147 5.99 -10.46 -1.63
C ASP A 147 6.65 -10.47 -0.25
N LEU A 148 6.14 -9.64 0.66
CA LEU A 148 6.66 -9.48 2.02
C LEU A 148 5.67 -10.03 3.05
N ALA A 149 6.20 -10.48 4.19
CA ALA A 149 5.39 -10.84 5.35
C ALA A 149 5.06 -9.60 6.18
N ALA A 150 6.01 -8.67 6.32
CA ALA A 150 5.83 -7.43 7.05
C ALA A 150 6.55 -6.23 6.40
N VAL A 151 5.99 -5.05 6.62
CA VAL A 151 6.59 -3.77 6.22
C VAL A 151 6.26 -2.72 7.28
N GLY A 152 7.25 -1.90 7.61
CA GLY A 152 7.13 -0.80 8.56
C GLY A 152 7.64 0.49 7.93
N LEU A 153 7.07 1.62 8.30
CA LEU A 153 7.47 2.94 7.83
C LEU A 153 7.00 4.02 8.77
N GLN A 154 7.56 5.20 8.62
CA GLN A 154 7.05 6.43 9.20
C GLN A 154 6.11 7.10 8.18
N GLY A 155 4.91 7.47 8.62
CA GLY A 155 4.03 8.38 7.90
C GLY A 155 3.85 9.68 8.68
N GLY A 156 3.64 10.78 7.98
CA GLY A 156 3.40 12.09 8.58
C GLY A 156 3.99 13.22 7.72
N TYR A 157 4.02 14.47 8.17
CA TYR A 157 3.42 14.99 9.40
C TYR A 157 1.89 15.07 9.26
N PHE A 158 1.14 14.38 10.11
CA PHE A 158 -0.33 14.41 10.10
C PHE A 158 -0.87 15.53 11.00
N ASP A 159 -1.84 16.30 10.53
CA ASP A 159 -2.55 17.32 11.32
C ASP A 159 -3.87 16.78 11.89
N ALA A 160 -4.38 15.67 11.37
CA ALA A 160 -5.65 15.09 11.82
C ALA A 160 -5.60 13.57 11.92
N PRO A 161 -6.11 12.97 13.01
CA PRO A 161 -6.24 11.53 13.08
C PRO A 161 -7.23 11.04 12.02
N ARG A 162 -6.96 9.84 11.48
CA ARG A 162 -7.80 9.17 10.47
C ARG A 162 -7.92 9.94 9.14
N GLY A 163 -7.02 10.90 8.88
CA GLY A 163 -6.93 11.65 7.63
C GLY A 163 -6.37 10.82 6.48
N VAL A 164 -5.41 9.93 6.77
CA VAL A 164 -4.66 9.16 5.77
C VAL A 164 -4.82 7.66 6.02
N ALA A 165 -5.10 6.91 4.96
CA ALA A 165 -5.10 5.46 4.99
C ALA A 165 -3.88 4.88 4.31
N VAL A 166 -3.46 3.71 4.80
CA VAL A 166 -2.55 2.79 4.10
C VAL A 166 -3.34 1.55 3.75
N THR A 167 -3.47 1.27 2.45
CA THR A 167 -4.09 0.03 1.96
C THR A 167 -3.01 -0.92 1.48
N VAL A 168 -3.13 -2.19 1.86
CA VAL A 168 -2.16 -3.24 1.57
C VAL A 168 -2.73 -4.15 0.50
N TYR A 169 -1.95 -4.41 -0.54
CA TYR A 169 -2.36 -5.22 -1.69
C TYR A 169 -1.49 -6.45 -1.86
N ASP A 170 -2.11 -7.52 -2.36
CA ASP A 170 -1.38 -8.66 -2.92
C ASP A 170 -0.97 -8.42 -4.38
N ARG A 171 -0.25 -9.38 -4.94
CA ARG A 171 0.27 -9.33 -6.31
C ARG A 171 -0.83 -9.25 -7.38
N GLN A 172 -2.04 -9.67 -7.04
CA GLN A 172 -3.21 -9.64 -7.90
C GLN A 172 -4.04 -8.35 -7.73
N GLY A 173 -3.60 -7.42 -6.88
CA GLY A 173 -4.30 -6.16 -6.63
C GLY A 173 -5.49 -6.28 -5.68
N ARG A 174 -5.63 -7.41 -4.97
CA ARG A 174 -6.67 -7.58 -3.95
C ARG A 174 -6.21 -6.94 -2.64
N VAL A 175 -7.14 -6.32 -1.93
CA VAL A 175 -6.89 -5.75 -0.61
C VAL A 175 -6.68 -6.87 0.41
N LEU A 176 -5.55 -6.85 1.10
CA LEU A 176 -5.22 -7.73 2.22
C LEU A 176 -5.59 -7.11 3.58
N GLY A 177 -5.67 -5.78 3.62
CA GLY A 177 -6.04 -5.02 4.80
C GLY A 177 -5.83 -3.53 4.61
N ARG A 178 -6.34 -2.74 5.55
CA ARG A 178 -6.23 -1.29 5.55
C ARG A 178 -6.13 -0.77 6.97
N THR A 179 -5.31 0.25 7.17
CA THR A 179 -5.25 1.01 8.41
C THR A 179 -5.30 2.51 8.13
N VAL A 180 -5.47 3.31 9.18
CA VAL A 180 -5.43 4.77 9.13
C VAL A 180 -4.46 5.30 10.18
N ASN A 181 -3.95 6.51 9.99
CA ASN A 181 -3.19 7.20 11.04
C ASN A 181 -4.08 7.37 12.29
N ARG A 182 -3.50 7.14 13.47
CA ARG A 182 -4.20 7.18 14.77
C ARG A 182 -4.04 8.52 15.47
N GLY A 183 -2.92 9.20 15.25
CA GLY A 183 -2.61 10.49 15.86
C GLY A 183 -2.23 11.56 14.85
N THR A 184 -1.68 12.64 15.40
CA THR A 184 -1.03 13.72 14.66
C THR A 184 0.49 13.59 14.74
N GLY A 185 1.22 14.36 13.95
CA GLY A 185 2.67 14.29 13.82
C GLY A 185 3.14 13.09 13.01
N PHE A 186 4.35 12.62 13.30
CA PHE A 186 4.89 11.41 12.68
C PHE A 186 4.46 10.16 13.45
N GLU A 187 4.12 9.11 12.69
CA GLU A 187 3.60 7.87 13.23
C GLU A 187 4.28 6.68 12.55
N PHE A 188 4.75 5.71 13.35
CA PHE A 188 5.15 4.42 12.82
C PHE A 188 3.92 3.60 12.39
N MET A 189 3.95 3.13 11.15
CA MET A 189 2.90 2.34 10.51
C MET A 189 3.47 0.97 10.11
N GLY A 190 3.47 0.03 11.07
CA GLY A 190 3.83 -1.36 10.85
C GLY A 190 2.64 -2.20 10.38
N LEU A 191 2.82 -3.00 9.33
CA LEU A 191 1.80 -3.84 8.70
C LEU A 191 2.40 -5.22 8.45
N ALA A 192 1.74 -6.28 8.92
CA ALA A 192 2.16 -7.65 8.61
C ALA A 192 0.98 -8.58 8.37
N THR A 193 1.19 -9.60 7.56
CA THR A 193 0.24 -10.71 7.42
C THR A 193 0.11 -11.48 8.74
N ARG A 194 -1.11 -11.85 9.12
CA ARG A 194 -1.41 -12.57 10.38
C ARG A 194 -0.65 -13.87 10.56
N ASP A 195 -0.45 -14.60 9.46
CA ASP A 195 0.24 -15.88 9.42
C ASP A 195 1.73 -15.74 9.04
N LEU A 196 2.24 -14.51 8.94
CA LEU A 196 3.60 -14.18 8.49
C LEU A 196 3.97 -14.78 7.11
N ALA A 197 2.98 -15.18 6.31
CA ALA A 197 3.21 -15.65 4.96
C ALA A 197 3.48 -14.45 4.03
N PRO A 198 4.52 -14.49 3.18
CA PRO A 198 4.81 -13.39 2.28
C PRO A 198 3.69 -13.22 1.25
N ARG A 199 2.89 -12.16 1.40
CA ARG A 199 1.76 -11.84 0.49
C ARG A 199 1.66 -10.36 0.16
N ILE A 200 2.34 -9.48 0.89
CA ILE A 200 2.28 -8.03 0.68
C ILE A 200 3.11 -7.70 -0.57
N ALA A 201 2.44 -7.33 -1.66
CA ALA A 201 3.10 -6.93 -2.90
C ALA A 201 3.20 -5.41 -3.05
N GLY A 202 2.33 -4.65 -2.37
CA GLY A 202 2.40 -3.20 -2.40
C GLY A 202 1.52 -2.51 -1.37
N LEU A 203 1.76 -1.21 -1.22
CA LEU A 203 1.06 -0.30 -0.32
C LEU A 203 0.54 0.91 -1.11
N GLU A 204 -0.59 1.47 -0.70
CA GLU A 204 -1.10 2.73 -1.24
C GLU A 204 -1.57 3.66 -0.11
N PHE A 205 -0.99 4.85 -0.06
CA PHE A 205 -1.32 5.93 0.87
C PHE A 205 -2.23 6.93 0.19
N HIS A 206 -3.34 7.27 0.83
CA HIS A 206 -4.28 8.25 0.29
C HIS A 206 -5.15 8.87 1.38
N LEU A 207 -5.71 10.03 1.07
CA LEU A 207 -6.62 10.76 1.94
C LEU A 207 -7.98 10.06 2.02
N VAL A 208 -8.46 9.94 3.25
CA VAL A 208 -9.74 9.30 3.60
C VAL A 208 -10.51 10.12 4.64
N GLY A 209 -9.86 11.12 5.21
CA GLY A 209 -10.44 12.19 6.02
C GLY A 209 -9.74 13.52 5.73
N PRO A 210 -10.19 14.63 6.35
CA PRO A 210 -9.50 15.91 6.27
C PRO A 210 -8.05 15.78 6.74
N GLU A 211 -7.11 16.31 5.96
CA GLU A 211 -5.68 16.33 6.29
C GLU A 211 -5.08 17.64 5.73
N PRO A 212 -5.07 18.74 6.50
CA PRO A 212 -4.68 20.06 6.01
C PRO A 212 -3.22 20.17 5.52
N ALA A 213 -2.25 19.62 6.25
CA ALA A 213 -0.83 19.64 5.86
C ALA A 213 -0.48 18.63 4.76
N GLY A 214 -1.29 17.58 4.62
CA GLY A 214 -0.97 16.44 3.76
C GLY A 214 -0.17 15.37 4.50
N PHE A 215 0.62 14.59 3.77
CA PHE A 215 1.47 13.54 4.31
C PHE A 215 2.64 13.21 3.38
N GLY A 216 3.71 12.71 3.98
CA GLY A 216 4.82 12.01 3.36
C GLY A 216 5.01 10.63 4.00
N ILE A 217 5.94 9.87 3.44
CA ILE A 217 6.44 8.63 4.03
C ILE A 217 7.97 8.65 4.11
N ASP A 218 8.51 7.98 5.11
CA ASP A 218 9.94 7.82 5.35
C ASP A 218 10.25 6.51 6.09
N ASN A 219 11.53 6.19 6.27
CA ASN A 219 12.01 5.11 7.12
C ASN A 219 11.38 3.75 6.80
N LEU A 220 11.27 3.39 5.52
CA LEU A 220 10.70 2.11 5.09
C LEU A 220 11.64 0.96 5.51
N ARG A 221 11.10 -0.01 6.24
CA ARG A 221 11.76 -1.18 6.82
C ARG A 221 11.00 -2.45 6.42
N PHE A 222 11.71 -3.57 6.30
CA PHE A 222 11.16 -4.83 5.77
C PHE A 222 11.31 -5.93 6.81
N GLY A 223 10.31 -6.82 6.92
CA GLY A 223 10.32 -7.95 7.86
C GLY A 223 9.55 -9.17 7.36
#